data_AF-A0A846T5F2-F1
#
_entry.id   AF-A0A846T5F2-F1
#
_cell.length_a   1.000
_cell.length_b   1.000
_cell.length_c   1.000
_cell.angle_alpha   90.00
_cell.angle_beta   90.00
_cell.angle_gamma   90.00
#
_symmetry.space_group_name_H-M   'P 1'
#
loop_
_entity.id
_entity.type
_entity.pdbx_description
1 polymer ?
#
loop_
_entity_poly.entity_id
_entity_poly.type
_entity_poly.pdbx_seq_one_letter_code
_entity_poly.pdbx_strand_id
1 'polypeptide(L)'
;MNLLTLPASRAGMAMGLALSANAAHAHVASAQAGAFYAGLLHPLTAPEHVLPMLALGLLAGQHGLNKGQGVLLAFPLALALGAFMAWLYPNLEWMPLLNLANLASAALFGGLAAAALRLPTTLLSTLAALFGLTHGYVNGAAITPNLSPAVFILGLVTAALLALGYSLGGTAYLLRLKPAWIPIAVRVAGSWITAIGILALSMGGRTLSAG
;
A
#
# COMPACT_ATOMS: atom_id res chain seq x y z
N MET A 1 39.80 3.79 6.46
CA MET A 1 39.26 3.30 7.76
C MET A 1 39.35 1.78 7.72
N ASN A 2 40.34 1.22 8.40
CA ASN A 2 40.77 -0.18 8.27
C ASN A 2 39.77 -1.16 8.90
N LEU A 3 39.30 -2.14 8.13
CA LEU A 3 38.39 -3.22 8.55
C LEU A 3 39.07 -4.33 9.40
N LEU A 4 40.30 -4.15 9.86
CA LEU A 4 41.19 -5.25 10.28
C LEU A 4 41.44 -5.38 11.79
N THR A 5 40.59 -4.83 12.67
CA THR A 5 40.75 -5.02 14.12
C THR A 5 39.43 -5.30 14.85
N LEU A 6 38.68 -6.29 14.39
CA LEU A 6 37.67 -6.92 15.25
C LEU A 6 38.37 -7.99 16.09
N PRO A 7 38.28 -7.96 17.44
CA PRO A 7 38.92 -8.96 18.28
C PRO A 7 38.46 -10.35 17.87
N ALA A 8 39.39 -11.31 17.76
CA ALA A 8 39.14 -12.67 17.25
C ALA A 8 37.96 -13.38 17.92
N SER A 9 37.63 -13.00 19.17
CA SER A 9 36.47 -13.46 19.92
C SER A 9 35.11 -13.03 19.32
N ARG A 10 35.02 -11.82 18.75
CA ARG A 10 33.80 -11.32 18.10
C ARG A 10 33.60 -11.93 16.72
N ALA A 11 34.68 -12.10 15.96
CA ALA A 11 34.64 -12.81 14.68
C ALA A 11 34.29 -14.30 14.88
N GLY A 12 34.87 -14.95 15.89
CA GLY A 12 34.57 -16.34 16.25
C GLY A 12 33.13 -16.54 16.75
N MET A 13 32.59 -15.59 17.51
CA MET A 13 31.19 -15.64 17.97
C MET A 13 30.19 -15.43 16.83
N ALA A 14 30.47 -14.51 15.89
CA ALA A 14 29.64 -14.33 14.68
C ALA A 14 29.69 -15.56 13.76
N MET A 15 30.86 -16.16 13.58
CA MET A 15 31.04 -17.40 12.82
C MET A 15 30.34 -18.60 13.49
N GLY A 16 30.44 -18.70 14.82
CA GLY A 16 29.78 -19.75 15.62
C GLY A 16 28.25 -19.64 15.63
N LEU A 17 27.71 -18.42 15.61
CA LEU A 17 26.27 -18.16 15.46
C LEU A 17 25.78 -18.43 14.03
N ALA A 18 26.60 -18.18 13.01
CA ALA A 18 26.28 -18.49 11.62
C ALA A 18 26.30 -20.01 11.35
N LEU A 19 27.17 -20.76 12.03
CA LEU A 19 27.32 -22.21 11.90
C LEU A 19 26.35 -23.01 12.79
N SER A 20 25.74 -22.39 13.80
CA SER A 20 24.73 -23.03 14.66
C SER A 20 23.30 -22.96 14.08
N ALA A 21 23.09 -22.16 13.04
CA ALA A 21 21.84 -22.10 12.31
C ALA A 21 21.65 -23.37 11.48
N ASN A 22 20.79 -24.27 11.95
CA ASN A 22 20.42 -25.48 11.21
C ASN A 22 19.78 -25.10 9.85
N ALA A 23 20.12 -25.80 8.77
CA ALA A 23 19.65 -25.49 7.41
C ALA A 23 18.12 -25.39 7.29
N ALA A 24 17.39 -26.18 8.09
CA ALA A 24 15.93 -26.11 8.19
C ALA A 24 15.42 -24.76 8.73
N HIS A 25 16.11 -24.18 9.73
CA HIS A 25 15.74 -22.86 10.27
C HIS A 25 16.07 -21.74 9.29
N ALA A 26 17.17 -21.86 8.53
CA ALA A 26 17.51 -20.92 7.47
C ALA A 26 16.48 -20.97 6.31
N HIS A 27 16.01 -22.16 5.95
CA HIS A 27 14.96 -22.32 4.93
C HIS A 27 13.62 -21.72 5.38
N VAL A 28 13.19 -21.96 6.62
CA VAL A 28 11.93 -21.37 7.14
C VAL A 28 12.04 -19.84 7.25
N ALA A 29 13.16 -19.31 7.78
CA ALA A 29 13.37 -17.89 7.90
C ALA A 29 13.42 -17.17 6.54
N SER A 30 14.10 -17.77 5.55
CA SER A 30 14.15 -17.22 4.18
C SER A 30 12.79 -17.27 3.48
N ALA A 31 12.01 -18.34 3.66
CA ALA A 31 10.65 -18.44 3.13
C ALA A 31 9.70 -17.40 3.74
N GLN A 32 9.78 -17.17 5.05
CA GLN A 32 8.99 -16.13 5.73
C GLN A 32 9.40 -14.72 5.29
N ALA A 33 10.70 -14.44 5.19
CA ALA A 33 11.19 -13.18 4.64
C ALA A 33 10.69 -12.97 3.20
N GLY A 34 10.74 -14.03 2.37
CA GLY A 34 10.20 -14.02 1.01
C GLY A 34 8.70 -13.66 0.98
N ALA A 35 7.89 -14.25 1.85
CA ALA A 35 6.46 -13.92 1.95
C ALA A 35 6.23 -12.47 2.37
N PHE A 36 6.99 -11.95 3.33
CA PHE A 36 6.88 -10.56 3.78
C PHE A 36 7.22 -9.59 2.64
N TYR A 37 8.36 -9.79 1.98
CA TYR A 37 8.76 -8.93 0.87
C TYR A 37 7.86 -9.06 -0.34
N ALA A 38 7.31 -10.25 -0.61
CA ALA A 38 6.29 -10.42 -1.65
C ALA A 38 5.07 -9.55 -1.36
N GLY A 39 4.53 -9.60 -0.13
CA GLY A 39 3.40 -8.77 0.27
C GLY A 39 3.71 -7.28 0.30
N LEU A 40 4.92 -6.89 0.74
CA LEU A 40 5.36 -5.50 0.79
C LEU A 40 5.56 -4.91 -0.60
N LEU A 41 6.25 -5.63 -1.49
CA LEU A 41 6.62 -5.11 -2.81
C LEU A 41 5.47 -5.18 -3.81
N HIS A 42 4.57 -6.16 -3.68
CA HIS A 42 3.45 -6.34 -4.61
C HIS A 42 2.64 -5.05 -4.89
N PRO A 43 2.11 -4.32 -3.88
CA PRO A 43 1.41 -3.06 -4.12
C PRO A 43 2.35 -1.91 -4.51
N LEU A 44 3.62 -1.95 -4.12
CA LEU A 44 4.57 -0.84 -4.35
C LEU A 44 5.15 -0.85 -5.77
N THR A 45 5.22 -2.02 -6.41
CA THR A 45 5.68 -2.15 -7.80
C THR A 45 4.53 -2.10 -8.81
N ALA A 46 3.30 -1.96 -8.34
CA ALA A 46 2.08 -1.89 -9.14
C ALA A 46 1.46 -0.48 -9.03
N PRO A 47 1.62 0.41 -10.03
CA PRO A 47 1.05 1.76 -10.02
C PRO A 47 -0.44 1.81 -9.70
N GLU A 48 -1.19 0.80 -10.14
CA GLU A 48 -2.63 0.62 -9.89
C GLU A 48 -2.98 0.47 -8.40
N HIS A 49 -2.03 0.11 -7.54
CA HIS A 49 -2.23 0.00 -6.10
C HIS A 49 -1.64 1.18 -5.34
N VAL A 50 -0.39 1.54 -5.63
CA VAL A 50 0.30 2.60 -4.88
C VAL A 50 -0.25 3.99 -5.18
N LEU A 51 -0.63 4.31 -6.41
CA LEU A 51 -1.12 5.66 -6.76
C LEU A 51 -2.43 6.02 -6.05
N PRO A 52 -3.47 5.15 -6.02
CA PRO A 52 -4.63 5.40 -5.18
C PRO A 52 -4.32 5.58 -3.69
N MET A 53 -3.41 4.78 -3.13
CA MET A 53 -3.02 4.90 -1.71
C MET A 53 -2.36 6.26 -1.45
N LEU A 54 -1.45 6.69 -2.33
CA LEU A 54 -0.84 8.00 -2.24
C LEU A 54 -1.89 9.11 -2.36
N ALA A 55 -2.82 9.02 -3.31
CA ALA A 55 -3.89 10.01 -3.47
C ALA A 55 -4.84 10.09 -2.27
N LEU A 56 -5.21 8.94 -1.70
CA LEU A 56 -6.01 8.89 -0.47
C LEU A 56 -5.25 9.54 0.69
N GLY A 57 -3.94 9.31 0.79
CA GLY A 57 -3.07 9.99 1.75
C GLY A 57 -3.03 11.51 1.54
N LEU A 58 -2.89 11.98 0.30
CA LEU A 58 -2.89 13.42 -0.03
C LEU A 58 -4.21 14.06 0.40
N LEU A 59 -5.34 13.44 0.01
CA LEU A 59 -6.69 13.88 0.37
C LEU A 59 -6.87 13.92 1.90
N ALA A 60 -6.49 12.86 2.61
CA ALA A 60 -6.60 12.80 4.06
C ALA A 60 -5.70 13.85 4.74
N GLY A 61 -4.49 14.08 4.20
CA GLY A 61 -3.55 15.07 4.70
C GLY A 61 -4.05 16.51 4.54
N GLN A 62 -4.81 16.81 3.48
CA GLN A 62 -5.49 18.09 3.29
C GLN A 62 -6.55 18.39 4.38
N HIS A 63 -7.07 17.35 5.05
CA HIS A 63 -7.97 17.51 6.20
C HIS A 63 -7.21 17.74 7.53
N GLY A 64 -5.88 17.58 7.52
CA GLY A 64 -5.00 17.63 8.68
C GLY A 64 -5.05 16.34 9.52
N LEU A 65 -4.03 16.15 10.37
CA LEU A 65 -3.85 14.91 11.14
C LEU A 65 -5.10 14.50 11.93
N ASN A 66 -5.72 15.41 12.69
CA ASN A 66 -6.84 15.05 13.57
C ASN A 66 -8.06 14.50 12.82
N LYS A 67 -8.37 15.07 11.64
CA LYS A 67 -9.54 14.68 10.84
C LYS A 67 -9.22 13.60 9.81
N GLY A 68 -7.96 13.49 9.38
CA GLY A 68 -7.52 12.53 8.36
C GLY A 68 -7.04 11.19 8.93
N GLN A 69 -6.55 11.14 10.18
CA GLN A 69 -5.89 9.96 10.74
C GLN A 69 -6.74 8.69 10.79
N GLY A 70 -8.08 8.80 10.77
CA GLY A 70 -8.97 7.63 10.70
C GLY A 70 -8.68 6.73 9.50
N VAL A 71 -8.18 7.29 8.40
CA VAL A 71 -7.75 6.56 7.20
C VAL A 71 -6.61 5.57 7.50
N LEU A 72 -5.70 5.92 8.42
CA LEU A 72 -4.55 5.07 8.80
C LEU A 72 -4.95 3.80 9.54
N LEU A 73 -6.19 3.72 10.05
CA LEU A 73 -6.76 2.51 10.64
C LEU A 73 -7.76 1.86 9.69
N ALA A 74 -8.68 2.65 9.13
CA ALA A 74 -9.76 2.15 8.31
C ALA A 74 -9.26 1.42 7.06
N PHE A 75 -8.31 2.00 6.32
CA PHE A 75 -7.79 1.37 5.10
C PHE A 75 -6.98 0.10 5.40
N PRO A 76 -5.95 0.09 6.27
CA PRO A 76 -5.12 -1.10 6.45
C PRO A 76 -5.86 -2.29 7.09
N LEU A 77 -6.80 -2.04 8.00
CA LEU A 77 -7.63 -3.12 8.57
C LEU A 77 -8.55 -3.74 7.52
N ALA A 78 -9.19 -2.90 6.72
CA ALA A 78 -10.00 -3.34 5.59
C ALA A 78 -9.16 -4.07 4.54
N LEU A 79 -7.94 -3.58 4.25
CA LEU A 79 -6.99 -4.21 3.35
C LEU A 79 -6.60 -5.61 3.83
N ALA A 80 -6.27 -5.76 5.11
CA ALA A 80 -5.96 -7.06 5.70
C ALA A 80 -7.16 -8.02 5.59
N LEU A 81 -8.37 -7.53 5.90
CA LEU A 81 -9.59 -8.32 5.80
C LEU A 81 -9.87 -8.75 4.36
N GLY A 82 -9.77 -7.83 3.39
CA GLY A 82 -9.94 -8.15 1.98
C GLY A 82 -8.94 -9.19 1.49
N ALA A 83 -7.67 -9.05 1.85
CA ALA A 83 -6.62 -9.99 1.47
C ALA A 83 -6.82 -11.38 2.09
N PHE A 84 -7.27 -11.41 3.35
CA PHE A 84 -7.66 -12.65 4.02
C PHE A 84 -8.87 -13.31 3.35
N MET A 85 -9.87 -12.53 2.92
CA MET A 85 -11.02 -13.05 2.17
C MET A 85 -10.60 -13.64 0.83
N ALA A 86 -9.69 -13.00 0.09
CA ALA A 86 -9.18 -13.54 -1.18
C ALA A 86 -8.42 -14.85 -0.99
N TRP A 87 -7.70 -15.00 0.13
CA TRP A 87 -7.04 -16.26 0.47
C TRP A 87 -8.05 -17.39 0.76
N LEU A 88 -9.15 -17.10 1.49
CA LEU A 88 -10.19 -18.10 1.77
C LEU A 88 -11.04 -18.46 0.55
N TYR A 89 -11.29 -17.48 -0.33
CA TYR A 89 -12.17 -17.60 -1.48
C TYR A 89 -11.44 -17.19 -2.76
N PRO A 90 -10.44 -17.96 -3.21
CA PRO A 90 -9.75 -17.64 -4.45
C PRO A 90 -10.74 -17.71 -5.63
N ASN A 91 -10.57 -16.83 -6.62
CA ASN A 91 -11.34 -16.79 -7.87
C ASN A 91 -12.81 -16.34 -7.76
N LEU A 92 -13.07 -15.22 -7.08
CA LEU A 92 -14.39 -14.57 -7.18
C LEU A 92 -14.67 -14.17 -8.64
N GLU A 93 -15.87 -14.46 -9.14
CA GLU A 93 -16.32 -14.08 -10.49
C GLU A 93 -16.26 -12.56 -10.73
N TRP A 94 -16.31 -11.78 -9.65
CA TRP A 94 -16.33 -10.32 -9.66
C TRP A 94 -14.93 -9.70 -9.71
N MET A 95 -13.87 -10.51 -9.80
CA MET A 95 -12.48 -10.03 -9.88
C MET A 95 -12.26 -8.97 -10.99
N PRO A 96 -12.82 -9.10 -12.21
CA PRO A 96 -12.67 -8.07 -13.24
C PRO A 96 -13.27 -6.73 -12.81
N LEU A 97 -14.42 -6.74 -12.13
CA LEU A 97 -15.06 -5.53 -11.62
C LEU A 97 -14.25 -4.91 -10.47
N LEU A 98 -13.70 -5.72 -9.57
CA LEU A 98 -12.81 -5.24 -8.50
C LEU A 98 -11.55 -4.60 -9.06
N ASN A 99 -10.94 -5.18 -10.10
CA ASN A 99 -9.81 -4.58 -10.80
C ASN A 99 -10.18 -3.23 -11.44
N LEU A 100 -11.34 -3.14 -12.09
CA LEU A 100 -11.81 -1.88 -12.68
C LEU A 100 -12.08 -0.82 -11.60
N ALA A 101 -12.72 -1.19 -10.49
CA ALA A 101 -12.96 -0.31 -9.36
C ALA A 101 -11.64 0.17 -8.74
N ASN A 102 -10.64 -0.70 -8.65
CA ASN A 102 -9.32 -0.38 -8.14
C ASN A 102 -8.55 0.57 -9.08
N LEU A 103 -8.69 0.43 -10.39
CA LEU A 103 -8.16 1.41 -11.35
C LEU A 103 -8.88 2.75 -11.24
N ALA A 104 -10.21 2.73 -11.05
CA ALA A 104 -11.01 3.94 -10.94
C ALA A 104 -10.72 4.76 -9.68
N SER A 105 -10.29 4.10 -8.61
CA SER A 105 -9.98 4.80 -7.36
C SER A 105 -8.81 5.78 -7.49
N ALA A 106 -7.83 5.51 -8.36
CA ALA A 106 -6.76 6.46 -8.67
C ALA A 106 -7.34 7.77 -9.22
N ALA A 107 -8.24 7.65 -10.19
CA ALA A 107 -8.94 8.80 -10.77
C ALA A 107 -9.79 9.53 -9.71
N LEU A 108 -10.54 8.77 -8.91
CA LEU A 108 -11.42 9.31 -7.87
C LEU A 108 -10.63 10.08 -6.80
N PHE A 109 -9.71 9.41 -6.09
CA PHE A 109 -8.98 10.05 -4.98
C PHE A 109 -8.00 11.11 -5.47
N GLY A 110 -7.38 10.90 -6.63
CA GLY A 110 -6.57 11.93 -7.28
C GLY A 110 -7.40 13.20 -7.55
N GLY A 111 -8.60 13.03 -8.10
CA GLY A 111 -9.49 14.14 -8.46
C GLY A 111 -9.99 14.87 -7.22
N LEU A 112 -10.36 14.13 -6.17
CA LEU A 112 -10.74 14.68 -4.88
C LEU A 112 -9.60 15.49 -4.25
N ALA A 113 -8.36 14.98 -4.29
CA ALA A 113 -7.18 15.68 -3.81
C ALA A 113 -6.85 16.93 -4.67
N ALA A 114 -6.98 16.82 -5.99
CA ALA A 114 -6.78 17.94 -6.94
C ALA A 114 -7.81 19.06 -6.74
N ALA A 115 -9.05 18.69 -6.47
CA ALA A 115 -10.13 19.61 -6.12
C ALA A 115 -10.01 20.17 -4.70
N ALA A 116 -9.13 19.60 -3.87
CA ALA A 116 -9.01 19.88 -2.43
C ALA A 116 -10.37 19.78 -1.73
N LEU A 117 -11.16 18.77 -2.08
CA LEU A 117 -12.53 18.63 -1.60
C LEU A 117 -12.54 18.32 -0.10
N ARG A 118 -13.38 19.04 0.65
CA ARG A 118 -13.57 18.82 2.09
C ARG A 118 -14.68 17.79 2.31
N LEU A 119 -14.29 16.57 2.64
CA LEU A 119 -15.21 15.49 3.00
C LEU A 119 -15.47 15.48 4.51
N PRO A 120 -16.68 15.09 4.96
CA PRO A 120 -16.90 14.70 6.35
C PRO A 120 -15.94 13.55 6.75
N THR A 121 -15.38 13.60 7.96
CA THR A 121 -14.43 12.58 8.45
C THR A 121 -14.99 11.16 8.37
N THR A 122 -16.28 10.99 8.64
CA THR A 122 -16.98 9.70 8.49
C THR A 122 -16.92 9.21 7.05
N LEU A 123 -17.28 10.05 6.07
CA LEU A 123 -17.27 9.67 4.66
C LEU A 123 -15.86 9.32 4.18
N LEU A 124 -14.84 10.13 4.56
CA LEU A 124 -13.46 9.84 4.23
C LEU A 124 -13.00 8.47 4.76
N SER A 125 -13.37 8.15 6.01
CA SER A 125 -12.99 6.87 6.64
C SER A 125 -13.77 5.69 6.06
N THR A 126 -15.05 5.87 5.73
CA THR A 126 -15.87 4.87 5.04
C THR A 126 -15.33 4.56 3.65
N LEU A 127 -14.98 5.59 2.87
CA LEU A 127 -14.36 5.41 1.56
C LEU A 127 -13.02 4.67 1.70
N ALA A 128 -12.20 5.03 2.69
CA ALA A 128 -10.96 4.33 3.00
C ALA A 128 -11.18 2.85 3.34
N ALA A 129 -12.22 2.51 4.10
CA ALA A 129 -12.54 1.11 4.42
C ALA A 129 -13.02 0.32 3.19
N LEU A 130 -13.97 0.85 2.42
CA LEU A 130 -14.47 0.21 1.20
C LEU A 130 -13.33 -0.01 0.19
N PHE A 131 -12.48 1.00 0.07
CA PHE A 131 -11.32 0.95 -0.79
C PHE A 131 -10.27 -0.04 -0.31
N GLY A 132 -10.01 -0.08 1.00
CA GLY A 132 -9.14 -1.07 1.62
C GLY A 132 -9.61 -2.49 1.33
N LEU A 133 -10.90 -2.79 1.51
CA LEU A 133 -11.45 -4.13 1.25
C LEU A 133 -11.19 -4.59 -0.18
N THR A 134 -11.50 -3.74 -1.16
CA THR A 134 -11.37 -4.08 -2.60
C THR A 134 -9.92 -4.20 -3.05
N HIS A 135 -9.04 -3.30 -2.60
CA HIS A 135 -7.59 -3.44 -2.83
C HIS A 135 -7.01 -4.66 -2.15
N GLY A 136 -7.44 -4.92 -0.91
CA GLY A 136 -6.99 -6.06 -0.12
C GLY A 136 -7.30 -7.35 -0.84
N TYR A 137 -8.53 -7.48 -1.34
CA TYR A 137 -8.95 -8.64 -2.09
C TYR A 137 -8.10 -8.89 -3.33
N VAL A 138 -7.90 -7.86 -4.16
CA VAL A 138 -7.10 -7.99 -5.39
C VAL A 138 -5.63 -8.31 -5.07
N ASN A 139 -5.03 -7.64 -4.08
CA ASN A 139 -3.65 -7.92 -3.66
C ASN A 139 -3.51 -9.31 -3.03
N GLY A 140 -4.52 -9.76 -2.28
CA GLY A 140 -4.54 -11.09 -1.66
C GLY A 140 -4.65 -12.22 -2.67
N ALA A 141 -5.18 -11.96 -3.87
CA ALA A 141 -5.19 -12.94 -4.96
C ALA A 141 -3.77 -13.31 -5.45
N ALA A 142 -2.75 -12.51 -5.12
CA ALA A 142 -1.35 -12.83 -5.41
C ALA A 142 -0.74 -13.84 -4.42
N ILE A 143 -1.45 -14.22 -3.35
CA ILE A 143 -0.97 -15.21 -2.38
C ILE A 143 -0.94 -16.58 -3.07
N THR A 144 0.26 -17.09 -3.33
CA THR A 144 0.46 -18.44 -3.88
C THR A 144 0.55 -19.49 -2.76
N PRO A 145 0.35 -20.79 -3.06
CA PRO A 145 0.41 -21.86 -2.05
C PRO A 145 1.73 -21.96 -1.28
N ASN A 146 2.82 -21.41 -1.81
CA ASN A 146 4.16 -21.45 -1.20
C ASN A 146 4.44 -20.27 -0.26
N LEU A 147 3.53 -19.30 -0.17
CA LEU A 147 3.68 -18.12 0.68
C LEU A 147 2.85 -18.28 1.94
N SER A 148 3.38 -17.85 3.09
CA SER A 148 2.59 -17.71 4.31
C SER A 148 1.59 -16.55 4.13
N PRO A 149 0.27 -16.80 4.15
CA PRO A 149 -0.74 -15.75 3.91
C PRO A 149 -0.65 -14.65 4.96
N ALA A 150 -0.49 -15.02 6.24
CA ALA A 150 -0.39 -14.05 7.33
C ALA A 150 0.83 -13.13 7.18
N VAL A 151 1.99 -13.69 6.80
CA VAL A 151 3.23 -12.91 6.64
C VAL A 151 3.18 -12.03 5.39
N PHE A 152 2.58 -12.52 4.30
CA PHE A 152 2.29 -11.70 3.12
C PHE A 152 1.36 -10.52 3.47
N ILE A 153 0.25 -10.76 4.17
CA ILE A 153 -0.69 -9.72 4.59
C ILE A 153 -0.01 -8.69 5.49
N LEU A 154 0.88 -9.12 6.39
CA LEU A 154 1.69 -8.20 7.20
C LEU A 154 2.58 -7.29 6.34
N GLY A 155 3.23 -7.84 5.31
CA GLY A 155 4.00 -7.06 4.32
C GLY A 155 3.10 -6.04 3.58
N LEU A 156 1.94 -6.50 3.10
CA LEU A 156 0.96 -5.69 2.38
C LEU A 156 0.43 -4.52 3.25
N VAL A 157 0.07 -4.80 4.50
CA VAL A 157 -0.37 -3.78 5.47
C VAL A 157 0.77 -2.79 5.77
N THR A 158 2.01 -3.28 5.86
CA THR A 158 3.17 -2.41 6.06
C THR A 158 3.35 -1.45 4.88
N ALA A 159 3.29 -1.93 3.64
CA ALA A 159 3.36 -1.10 2.45
C ALA A 159 2.27 -0.02 2.43
N ALA A 160 1.02 -0.42 2.73
CA ALA A 160 -0.10 0.50 2.80
C ALA A 160 0.08 1.58 3.88
N LEU A 161 0.50 1.19 5.09
CA LEU A 161 0.78 2.13 6.17
C LEU A 161 1.90 3.10 5.83
N LEU A 162 2.97 2.64 5.18
CA LEU A 162 4.06 3.52 4.74
C LEU A 162 3.55 4.50 3.68
N ALA A 163 2.89 4.02 2.62
CA ALA A 163 2.40 4.88 1.55
C ALA A 163 1.38 5.93 2.06
N LEU A 164 0.38 5.49 2.83
CA LEU A 164 -0.62 6.38 3.41
C LEU A 164 -0.03 7.30 4.47
N GLY A 165 0.79 6.75 5.38
CA GLY A 165 1.39 7.49 6.49
C GLY A 165 2.30 8.60 6.00
N TYR A 166 3.19 8.34 5.04
CA TYR A 166 4.05 9.36 4.45
C TYR A 166 3.25 10.40 3.66
N SER A 167 2.30 9.98 2.83
CA SER A 167 1.51 10.91 2.02
C SER A 167 0.61 11.82 2.87
N LEU A 168 -0.12 11.24 3.83
CA LEU A 168 -0.99 11.96 4.76
C LEU A 168 -0.17 12.84 5.70
N GLY A 169 0.80 12.25 6.39
CA GLY A 169 1.64 12.95 7.36
C GLY A 169 2.44 14.08 6.71
N GLY A 170 3.07 13.81 5.57
CA GLY A 170 3.80 14.79 4.79
C GLY A 170 2.90 15.95 4.32
N THR A 171 1.75 15.63 3.72
CA THR A 171 0.80 16.67 3.27
C THR A 171 0.29 17.52 4.43
N ALA A 172 -0.15 16.88 5.52
CA ALA A 172 -0.66 17.58 6.70
C ALA A 172 0.41 18.45 7.36
N TYR A 173 1.66 17.96 7.43
CA TYR A 173 2.79 18.71 7.98
C TYR A 173 3.15 19.91 7.10
N LEU A 174 3.35 19.69 5.80
CA LEU A 174 3.76 20.75 4.86
C LEU A 174 2.70 21.85 4.73
N LEU A 175 1.40 21.50 4.76
CA LEU A 175 0.32 22.50 4.75
C LEU A 175 0.29 23.36 6.02
N ARG A 176 0.73 22.84 7.18
CA ARG A 176 0.84 23.62 8.42
C ARG A 176 1.93 24.68 8.37
N LEU A 177 2.96 24.49 7.55
CA LEU A 177 4.03 25.47 7.35
C LEU A 177 3.55 26.70 6.57
N LYS A 178 2.37 26.63 5.94
CA LYS A 178 1.74 27.69 5.14
C LYS A 178 2.58 28.30 3.98
N PRO A 179 3.52 27.61 3.31
CA PRO A 179 4.09 28.15 2.08
C PRO A 179 3.03 28.18 0.97
N ALA A 180 2.99 29.27 0.20
CA ALA A 180 1.96 29.49 -0.82
C ALA A 180 1.91 28.40 -1.92
N TRP A 181 3.05 27.74 -2.18
CA TRP A 181 3.17 26.75 -3.26
C TRP A 181 2.74 25.33 -2.87
N ILE A 182 2.73 24.95 -1.58
CA ILE A 182 2.40 23.58 -1.15
C ILE A 182 0.95 23.19 -1.49
N PRO A 183 -0.08 24.02 -1.22
CA PRO A 183 -1.44 23.69 -1.64
C PRO A 183 -1.55 23.44 -3.15
N ILE A 184 -0.78 24.17 -3.96
CA ILE A 184 -0.75 23.99 -5.42
C ILE A 184 -0.06 22.66 -5.76
N ALA A 185 1.10 22.37 -5.17
CA ALA A 185 1.83 21.13 -5.41
C ALA A 185 1.00 19.88 -5.07
N VAL A 186 0.27 19.88 -3.95
CA VAL A 186 -0.63 18.77 -3.58
C VAL A 186 -1.73 18.59 -4.63
N ARG A 187 -2.30 19.69 -5.14
CA ARG A 187 -3.34 19.63 -6.18
C ARG A 187 -2.81 19.16 -7.53
N VAL A 188 -1.59 19.56 -7.90
CA VAL A 188 -0.89 19.08 -9.10
C VAL A 188 -0.57 17.59 -9.00
N ALA A 189 -0.08 17.13 -7.84
CA ALA A 189 0.12 15.70 -7.61
C ALA A 189 -1.19 14.91 -7.75
N GLY A 190 -2.28 15.42 -7.17
CA GLY A 190 -3.62 14.84 -7.34
C GLY A 190 -4.08 14.79 -8.81
N SER A 191 -3.85 15.84 -9.60
CA SER A 191 -4.27 15.89 -11.00
C SER A 191 -3.47 14.92 -11.87
N TRP A 192 -2.18 14.73 -11.61
CA TRP A 192 -1.37 13.71 -12.29
C TRP A 192 -1.85 12.30 -11.96
N ILE A 193 -2.13 12.00 -10.68
CA ILE A 193 -2.70 10.70 -10.30
C ILE A 193 -4.07 10.49 -10.98
N THR A 194 -4.87 11.55 -11.08
CA THR A 194 -6.16 11.50 -11.80
C THR A 194 -5.99 11.11 -13.26
N ALA A 195 -5.07 11.80 -13.96
CA ALA A 195 -4.79 11.56 -15.36
C ALA A 195 -4.28 10.13 -15.60
N ILE A 196 -3.36 9.64 -14.76
CA ILE A 196 -2.86 8.27 -14.82
C ILE A 196 -4.01 7.27 -14.60
N GLY A 197 -4.88 7.51 -13.63
CA GLY A 197 -6.05 6.68 -13.36
C GLY A 197 -7.02 6.59 -14.55
N ILE A 198 -7.32 7.74 -15.18
CA ILE A 198 -8.18 7.78 -16.39
C ILE A 198 -7.52 7.04 -17.55
N LEU A 199 -6.22 7.21 -17.76
CA LEU A 199 -5.47 6.49 -18.80
C LEU A 199 -5.52 4.98 -18.55
N ALA A 200 -5.24 4.53 -17.33
CA ALA A 200 -5.26 3.12 -16.96
C ALA A 200 -6.65 2.50 -17.11
N LEU A 201 -7.71 3.21 -16.67
CA LEU A 201 -9.10 2.81 -16.90
C LEU A 201 -9.43 2.67 -18.38
N SER A 202 -8.98 3.60 -19.22
CA SER A 202 -9.26 3.56 -20.65
C SER A 202 -8.63 2.35 -21.34
N MET A 203 -7.50 1.86 -20.84
CA MET A 203 -6.83 0.66 -21.33
C MET A 203 -7.49 -0.62 -20.79
N GLY A 204 -7.84 -0.63 -19.50
CA GLY A 204 -8.52 -1.77 -18.85
C GLY A 204 -9.95 -2.00 -19.33
N GLY A 205 -10.67 -0.96 -19.75
CA GLY A 205 -12.01 -1.13 -20.34
C GLY A 205 -11.98 -1.83 -21.71
N ARG A 206 -10.91 -1.65 -22.48
CA ARG A 206 -10.76 -2.26 -23.82
C ARG A 206 -10.56 -3.77 -23.75
N THR A 207 -9.95 -4.28 -22.69
CA THR A 207 -9.73 -5.73 -22.51
C THR A 207 -11.01 -6.46 -22.14
N LEU A 208 -11.95 -5.81 -21.44
CA LEU A 208 -13.26 -6.37 -21.12
C LEU A 208 -14.22 -6.37 -22.31
N SER A 209 -14.06 -5.45 -23.27
CA SER A 209 -14.87 -5.41 -24.50
C SER A 209 -14.42 -6.39 -25.60
N ALA A 210 -13.25 -7.03 -25.42
CA ALA A 210 -12.61 -7.86 -26.42
C ALA A 210 -12.68 -9.37 -26.14
N GLY A 211 -13.29 -9.79 -25.03
CA GLY A 211 -13.57 -11.18 -24.68
C GLY A 211 -15.07 -11.43 -24.60
#